data_AF-A0A6G1JTZ0-F1
#
_entry.id   AF-A0A6G1JTZ0-F1
#
_cell.length_a   1.000
_cell.length_b   1.000
_cell.length_c   1.000
_cell.angle_alpha   90.00
_cell.angle_beta   90.00
_cell.angle_gamma   90.00
#
_symmetry.space_group_name_H-M   'P 1'
#
loop_
_entity.id
_entity.type
_entity.pdbx_description
1 polymer ?
#
loop_
_entity_poly.entity_id
_entity_poly.type
_entity_poly.pdbx_seq_one_letter_code
_entity_poly.pdbx_strand_id
1 'polypeptide(L)'
;MVFDRKVALGFMRSYALLVRHRVDFVLARDSHLLPAELDWAKWSDFIFHFRYIEDGDVAKRYHYGQLRLSRLNWAVRLFRPSCATTTWFYELPHWSIDRYIQGAIAPLAFGFASLSLVLSSMQVLLAVPDEGLGLHRLTLSSLVPMRQTFWIFSIIVLLLLAVIWSLLFIIPSVVISWQLVWGFKNRGNSLSPTSHKV
;
A
#
# COMPACT_ATOMS: atom_id res chain seq x y z
N MET A 1 21.65 -4.11 -17.58
CA MET A 1 21.91 -3.58 -16.22
C MET A 1 23.19 -2.78 -16.26
N VAL A 2 23.13 -1.47 -15.99
CA VAL A 2 24.34 -0.65 -15.88
C VAL A 2 24.82 -0.78 -14.43
N PHE A 3 25.98 -1.38 -14.22
CA PHE A 3 26.61 -1.41 -12.90
C PHE A 3 27.10 -0.01 -12.55
N ASP A 4 26.43 0.66 -11.60
CA ASP A 4 26.89 1.94 -11.09
C ASP A 4 27.94 1.71 -9.99
N ARG A 5 29.21 1.99 -10.32
CA ARG A 5 30.34 1.88 -9.39
C ARG A 5 30.09 2.63 -8.09
N LYS A 6 29.42 3.79 -8.13
CA LYS A 6 29.15 4.62 -6.94
C LYS A 6 28.16 3.96 -5.98
N VAL A 7 27.25 3.14 -6.50
CA VAL A 7 26.29 2.37 -5.68
C VAL A 7 27.03 1.22 -4.99
N ALA A 8 27.90 0.51 -5.71
CA ALA A 8 28.72 -0.55 -5.13
C ALA A 8 29.67 -0.03 -4.04
N LEU A 9 30.31 1.13 -4.26
CA LEU A 9 31.17 1.76 -3.26
C LEU A 9 30.40 2.14 -1.97
N GLY A 10 29.18 2.67 -2.10
CA GLY A 10 28.34 2.94 -0.92
C GLY A 10 27.99 1.68 -0.15
N PHE A 11 27.58 0.62 -0.85
CA PHE A 11 27.32 -0.67 -0.24
C PHE A 11 28.54 -1.22 0.52
N MET A 12 29.71 -1.19 -0.10
CA MET A 12 30.96 -1.63 0.52
C MET A 12 31.34 -0.79 1.74
N ARG A 13 31.13 0.53 1.69
CA ARG A 13 31.36 1.43 2.84
C ARG A 13 30.46 1.08 4.02
N SER A 14 29.20 0.74 3.78
CA SER A 14 28.31 0.24 4.85
C SER A 14 28.84 -1.05 5.48
N TYR A 15 29.27 -2.03 4.67
CA TYR A 15 29.88 -3.26 5.18
C TYR A 15 31.16 -3.00 5.97
N ALA A 16 31.97 -2.03 5.54
CA ALA A 16 33.20 -1.65 6.21
C ALA A 16 32.99 -1.04 7.61
N LEU A 17 31.84 -0.40 7.81
CA LEU A 17 31.41 0.16 9.09
C LEU A 17 30.66 -0.86 9.96
N LEU A 18 29.90 -1.78 9.36
CA LEU A 18 29.16 -2.84 10.06
C LEU A 18 30.06 -3.96 10.59
N VAL A 19 31.01 -4.43 9.79
CA VAL A 19 31.91 -5.54 10.13
C VAL A 19 33.29 -4.99 10.46
N ARG A 20 33.38 -4.26 11.58
CA ARG A 20 34.60 -3.54 11.95
C ARG A 20 35.56 -4.42 12.74
N HIS A 21 35.02 -5.24 13.64
CA HIS A 21 35.77 -6.05 14.58
C HIS A 21 35.65 -7.55 14.26
N ARG A 22 36.56 -8.33 14.83
CA ARG A 22 36.56 -9.79 14.67
C ARG A 22 35.27 -10.43 15.20
N VAL A 23 34.67 -9.85 16.23
CA VAL A 23 33.38 -10.30 16.79
C VAL A 23 32.26 -10.11 15.75
N ASP A 24 32.19 -8.94 15.12
CA ASP A 24 31.21 -8.64 14.07
C ASP A 24 31.37 -9.58 12.86
N PHE A 25 32.60 -9.97 12.54
CA PHE A 25 32.90 -10.92 11.48
C PHE A 25 32.38 -12.33 11.77
N VAL A 26 32.55 -12.80 13.01
CA VAL A 26 31.98 -14.08 13.44
C VAL A 26 30.46 -14.02 13.35
N LEU A 27 29.84 -12.95 13.84
CA LEU A 27 28.39 -12.77 13.78
C LEU A 27 27.86 -12.70 12.32
N ALA A 28 28.59 -12.02 11.44
CA ALA A 28 28.26 -11.93 10.02
C ALA A 28 28.38 -13.30 9.32
N ARG A 29 29.36 -14.12 9.71
CA ARG A 29 29.52 -15.49 9.23
C ARG A 29 28.39 -16.40 9.75
N ASP A 30 28.04 -16.29 11.03
CA ASP A 30 26.93 -17.04 11.62
C ASP A 30 25.60 -16.69 10.95
N SER A 31 25.42 -15.41 10.58
CA SER A 31 24.26 -14.92 9.83
C SER A 31 24.29 -15.23 8.32
N HIS A 32 25.29 -15.98 7.85
CA HIS A 32 25.48 -16.35 6.43
C HIS A 32 25.62 -15.14 5.49
N LEU A 33 26.09 -14.00 6.01
CA LEU A 33 26.35 -12.79 5.23
C LEU A 33 27.71 -12.82 4.52
N LEU A 34 28.64 -13.66 5.00
CA LEU A 34 29.99 -13.83 4.47
C LEU A 34 30.25 -15.31 4.15
N PRO A 35 31.06 -15.63 3.13
CA PRO A 35 31.42 -17.02 2.80
C PRO A 35 32.13 -17.70 3.97
N ALA A 36 31.84 -18.99 4.18
CA ALA A 36 32.44 -19.76 5.27
C ALA A 36 33.97 -19.95 5.09
N GLU A 37 34.49 -19.94 3.86
CA GLU A 37 35.93 -20.04 3.60
C GLU A 37 36.69 -18.72 3.77
N LEU A 38 35.98 -17.61 4.02
CA LEU A 38 36.61 -16.31 4.16
C LEU A 38 37.30 -16.20 5.52
N ASP A 39 38.59 -15.84 5.50
CA ASP A 39 39.38 -15.62 6.70
C ASP A 39 39.36 -14.14 7.12
N TRP A 40 39.49 -13.89 8.43
CA TRP A 40 39.49 -12.55 8.99
C TRP A 40 40.61 -11.68 8.43
N ALA A 41 41.81 -12.24 8.25
CA ALA A 41 42.94 -11.49 7.72
C ALA A 41 42.66 -10.96 6.30
N LYS A 42 42.11 -11.81 5.43
CA LYS A 42 41.73 -11.45 4.06
C LYS A 42 40.60 -10.43 4.03
N TRP A 43 39.58 -10.61 4.87
CA TRP A 43 38.48 -9.67 4.98
C TRP A 43 38.95 -8.29 5.48
N SER A 44 39.76 -8.26 6.53
CA SER A 44 40.26 -7.02 7.12
C SER A 44 41.09 -6.22 6.13
N ASP A 45 41.96 -6.88 5.37
CA ASP A 45 42.79 -6.24 4.35
C ASP A 45 41.94 -5.69 3.20
N PHE A 46 40.99 -6.49 2.71
CA PHE A 46 40.06 -6.06 1.67
C PHE A 46 39.20 -4.86 2.10
N ILE A 47 38.57 -4.94 3.28
CA ILE A 47 37.58 -3.96 3.72
C ILE A 47 38.21 -2.64 4.18
N PHE A 48 39.49 -2.65 4.55
CA PHE A 48 40.23 -1.47 5.01
C PHE A 48 40.17 -0.32 4.00
N HIS A 49 40.33 -0.64 2.71
CA HIS A 49 40.32 0.34 1.61
C HIS A 49 38.98 1.08 1.46
N PHE A 50 37.86 0.45 1.87
CA PHE A 50 36.52 1.02 1.72
C PHE A 50 36.11 1.93 2.89
N ARG A 51 36.89 1.97 3.98
CA ARG A 51 36.60 2.83 5.14
C ARG A 51 36.85 4.31 4.87
N TYR A 52 37.79 4.62 3.97
CA TYR A 52 38.25 5.98 3.68
C TYR A 52 37.61 6.59 2.45
N ILE A 53 36.52 6.00 1.93
CA ILE A 53 35.82 6.52 0.76
C ILE A 53 35.12 7.84 1.11
N GLU A 54 35.43 8.89 0.36
CA GLU A 54 34.82 10.21 0.50
C GLU A 54 33.33 10.20 0.13
N ASP A 55 32.57 11.13 0.73
CA ASP A 55 31.14 11.28 0.51
C ASP A 55 30.76 11.61 -0.95
N GLY A 56 31.68 12.20 -1.72
CA GLY A 56 31.49 12.52 -3.14
C GLY A 56 31.58 11.31 -4.08
N ASP A 57 32.28 10.25 -3.67
CA ASP A 57 32.49 9.04 -4.47
C ASP A 57 31.33 8.04 -4.36
N VAL A 58 30.45 8.27 -3.39
CA VAL A 58 29.30 7.42 -3.13
C VAL A 58 28.07 7.97 -3.85
N ALA A 59 27.18 7.07 -4.29
CA ALA A 59 25.92 7.46 -4.92
C ALA A 59 25.11 8.36 -3.97
N LYS A 60 24.42 9.37 -4.52
CA LYS A 60 23.56 10.30 -3.74
C LYS A 60 22.54 9.56 -2.85
N ARG A 61 22.08 8.38 -3.30
CA ARG A 61 21.19 7.49 -2.53
C ARG A 61 21.73 7.14 -1.14
N TYR A 62 23.04 6.98 -1.01
CA TYR A 62 23.68 6.64 0.26
C TYR A 62 23.47 7.72 1.32
N HIS A 63 23.51 9.00 0.93
CA HIS A 63 23.28 10.15 1.81
C HIS A 63 21.85 10.20 2.34
N TYR A 64 20.88 9.66 1.60
CA TYR A 64 19.48 9.61 2.03
C TYR A 64 19.17 8.44 2.97
N GLY A 65 20.11 7.49 3.13
CA GLY A 65 19.95 6.32 4.00
C GLY A 65 18.84 5.35 3.54
N GLN A 66 18.36 4.53 4.49
CA GLN A 66 17.27 3.59 4.26
C GLN A 66 15.91 4.27 4.46
N LEU A 67 15.43 4.98 3.44
CA LEU A 67 14.05 5.46 3.43
C LEU A 67 13.09 4.27 3.31
N ARG A 68 12.19 4.12 4.29
CA ARG A 68 11.10 3.13 4.21
C ARG A 68 10.30 3.36 2.93
N LEU A 69 9.99 2.27 2.22
CA LEU A 69 9.23 2.30 0.97
C LEU A 69 7.88 3.03 1.12
N SER A 70 7.25 2.96 2.30
CA SER A 70 6.02 3.70 2.60
C SER A 70 6.18 5.22 2.54
N ARG A 71 7.28 5.75 3.12
CA ARG A 71 7.59 7.18 3.08
C ARG A 71 7.99 7.63 1.69
N LEU A 72 8.66 6.76 0.94
CA LEU A 72 9.04 7.02 -0.44
C LEU A 72 7.81 7.05 -1.37
N ASN A 73 6.84 6.16 -1.18
CA ASN A 73 5.55 6.23 -1.89
C ASN A 73 4.81 7.53 -1.60
N TRP A 74 4.79 7.97 -0.33
CA TRP A 74 4.23 9.26 0.03
C TRP A 74 4.97 10.44 -0.61
N ALA A 75 6.31 10.39 -0.63
CA ALA A 75 7.13 11.43 -1.25
C ALA A 75 6.90 11.49 -2.77
N VAL A 76 6.80 10.36 -3.45
CA VAL A 76 6.45 10.32 -4.88
C VAL A 76 5.04 10.88 -5.11
N ARG A 77 4.07 10.54 -4.25
CA ARG A 77 2.69 11.03 -4.35
C ARG A 77 2.58 12.54 -4.16
N LEU A 78 3.37 13.13 -3.25
CA LEU A 78 3.32 14.55 -2.93
C LEU A 78 4.17 15.40 -3.88
N PHE A 79 5.39 14.97 -4.18
CA PHE A 79 6.38 15.78 -4.90
C PHE A 79 6.43 15.50 -6.41
N ARG A 80 5.79 14.42 -6.89
CA ARG A 80 5.78 13.99 -8.31
C ARG A 80 7.11 14.21 -9.04
N PRO A 81 8.20 13.53 -8.63
CA PRO A 81 9.49 13.71 -9.27
C PRO A 81 9.47 13.19 -10.71
N SER A 82 10.07 13.94 -11.65
CA SER A 82 10.12 13.58 -13.08
C SER A 82 10.84 12.25 -13.38
N CYS A 83 11.59 11.72 -12.42
CA CYS A 83 12.28 10.43 -12.53
C CYS A 83 11.43 9.22 -12.10
N ALA A 84 10.20 9.41 -11.60
CA ALA A 84 9.32 8.32 -11.25
C ALA A 84 8.56 7.80 -12.49
N THR A 85 8.71 6.50 -12.80
CA THR A 85 7.99 5.83 -13.90
C THR A 85 6.48 5.74 -13.65
N THR A 86 6.04 5.86 -12.40
CA THR A 86 4.63 5.79 -11.98
C THR A 86 4.26 6.94 -11.05
N THR A 87 3.06 7.49 -11.21
CA THR A 87 2.57 8.67 -10.48
C THR A 87 2.15 8.41 -9.04
N TRP A 88 2.03 7.15 -8.64
CA TRP A 88 1.46 6.75 -7.34
C TRP A 88 2.40 5.94 -6.46
N PHE A 89 3.34 5.20 -7.06
CA PHE A 89 4.22 4.30 -6.35
C PHE A 89 5.64 4.37 -6.94
N TYR A 90 6.64 4.39 -6.06
CA TYR A 90 8.06 4.37 -6.43
C TYR A 90 8.48 3.03 -7.04
N GLU A 91 7.95 1.94 -6.48
CA GLU A 91 8.14 0.57 -6.93
C GLU A 91 6.80 -0.14 -6.74
N LEU A 92 6.35 -0.96 -7.71
CA LEU A 92 5.05 -1.64 -7.62
C LEU A 92 5.06 -2.50 -6.34
N PRO A 93 4.22 -2.17 -5.34
CA PRO A 93 4.44 -2.68 -4.00
C PRO A 93 4.08 -4.16 -3.86
N HIS A 94 3.35 -4.76 -4.81
CA HIS A 94 2.92 -6.15 -4.73
C HIS A 94 2.80 -6.77 -6.13
N TRP A 95 3.61 -7.80 -6.42
CA TRP A 95 3.36 -8.72 -7.54
C TRP A 95 2.15 -9.63 -7.25
N SER A 96 1.81 -9.82 -5.97
CA SER A 96 0.71 -10.68 -5.53
C SER A 96 -0.55 -9.89 -5.20
N ILE A 97 -1.53 -10.00 -6.10
CA ILE A 97 -2.91 -9.52 -5.94
C ILE A 97 -3.56 -10.07 -4.65
N ASP A 98 -3.15 -11.25 -4.22
CA ASP A 98 -3.70 -11.98 -3.06
C ASP A 98 -3.62 -11.20 -1.73
N ARG A 99 -2.44 -10.65 -1.38
CA ARG A 99 -2.28 -9.93 -0.09
C ARG A 99 -3.11 -8.64 -0.03
N TYR A 100 -3.32 -7.99 -1.17
CA TYR A 100 -4.17 -6.80 -1.25
C TYR A 100 -5.64 -7.17 -1.07
N ILE A 101 -6.10 -8.24 -1.72
CA ILE A 101 -7.47 -8.74 -1.63
C ILE A 101 -7.79 -9.21 -0.20
N GLN A 102 -6.88 -9.91 0.47
CA GLN A 102 -7.10 -10.36 1.86
C GLN A 102 -7.35 -9.21 2.83
N GLY A 103 -6.58 -8.12 2.72
CA GLY A 103 -6.80 -6.92 3.53
C GLY A 103 -8.08 -6.16 3.18
N ALA A 104 -8.53 -6.26 1.93
CA ALA A 104 -9.73 -5.58 1.46
C ALA A 104 -11.02 -6.35 1.78
N ILE A 105 -11.04 -7.69 1.73
CA ILE A 105 -12.27 -8.48 1.93
C ILE A 105 -12.95 -8.21 3.28
N ALA A 106 -12.19 -8.09 4.36
CA ALA A 106 -12.74 -7.89 5.71
C ALA A 106 -13.60 -6.62 5.83
N PRO A 107 -13.11 -5.41 5.47
CA PRO A 107 -13.95 -4.21 5.51
C PRO A 107 -15.10 -4.25 4.49
N LEU A 108 -14.94 -4.88 3.32
CA LEU A 108 -16.01 -4.99 2.32
C LEU A 108 -17.17 -5.86 2.84
N ALA A 109 -16.86 -7.02 3.44
CA ALA A 109 -17.85 -7.90 4.02
C ALA A 109 -18.58 -7.25 5.20
N PHE A 110 -17.84 -6.51 6.05
CA PHE A 110 -18.43 -5.77 7.16
C PHE A 110 -19.38 -4.66 6.68
N GLY A 111 -18.99 -3.88 5.66
CA GLY A 111 -19.84 -2.86 5.06
C GLY A 111 -21.10 -3.44 4.44
N PHE A 112 -20.97 -4.55 3.70
CA PHE A 112 -22.10 -5.26 3.10
C PHE A 112 -23.07 -5.80 4.16
N ALA A 113 -22.55 -6.43 5.23
CA ALA A 113 -23.36 -6.95 6.33
C ALA A 113 -24.09 -5.81 7.08
N SER A 114 -23.39 -4.71 7.36
CA SER A 114 -23.97 -3.51 7.97
C SER A 114 -25.12 -2.94 7.13
N LEU A 115 -24.89 -2.72 5.83
CA LEU A 115 -25.90 -2.18 4.93
C LEU A 115 -27.12 -3.13 4.82
N SER A 116 -26.87 -4.43 4.70
CA SER A 116 -27.92 -5.45 4.63
C SER A 116 -28.76 -5.48 5.91
N LEU A 117 -28.12 -5.35 7.08
CA LEU A 117 -28.80 -5.32 8.37
C LEU A 117 -29.72 -4.09 8.48
N VAL A 118 -29.25 -2.91 8.10
CA VAL A 118 -30.06 -1.69 8.17
C VAL A 118 -31.19 -1.69 7.13
N LEU A 119 -30.93 -2.19 5.92
CA LEU A 119 -32.00 -2.38 4.92
C LEU A 119 -33.06 -3.37 5.40
N SER A 120 -32.64 -4.47 6.03
CA SER A 120 -33.56 -5.47 6.58
C SER A 120 -34.39 -4.91 7.73
N SER A 121 -33.80 -4.14 8.65
CA SER A 121 -34.55 -3.52 9.74
C SER A 121 -35.57 -2.49 9.24
N MET A 122 -35.24 -1.77 8.15
CA MET A 122 -36.16 -0.85 7.50
C MET A 122 -37.32 -1.58 6.81
N GLN A 123 -37.04 -2.70 6.12
CA GLN A 123 -38.08 -3.53 5.53
C GLN A 123 -39.07 -4.05 6.59
N VAL A 124 -38.57 -4.47 7.76
CA VAL A 124 -39.42 -4.91 8.88
C VAL A 124 -40.30 -3.78 9.41
N LEU A 125 -39.75 -2.58 9.59
CA LEU A 125 -40.52 -1.42 10.06
C LEU A 125 -41.61 -1.00 9.07
N LEU A 126 -41.35 -1.11 7.76
CA LEU A 126 -42.31 -0.80 6.70
C LEU A 126 -43.40 -1.86 6.54
N ALA A 127 -43.11 -3.12 6.88
CA ALA A 127 -44.06 -4.22 6.74
C ALA A 127 -45.11 -4.30 7.85
N VAL A 128 -44.99 -3.49 8.92
CA VAL A 128 -45.98 -3.43 10.01
C VAL A 128 -47.20 -2.61 9.55
N PRO A 129 -48.40 -3.23 9.40
CA PRO A 129 -49.61 -2.52 9.04
C PRO A 129 -50.03 -1.58 10.18
N ASP A 130 -50.56 -0.39 9.84
CA ASP A 130 -51.04 0.63 10.79
C ASP A 130 -52.23 0.17 11.67
N GLU A 131 -52.71 -1.05 11.44
CA GLU A 131 -53.97 -1.60 11.96
C GLU A 131 -53.77 -2.41 13.27
N GLY A 132 -52.52 -2.74 13.61
CA GLY A 132 -52.18 -3.64 14.72
C GLY A 132 -51.82 -2.98 16.05
N LEU A 133 -51.66 -1.65 16.10
CA LEU A 133 -51.36 -0.94 17.34
C LEU A 133 -52.65 -0.32 17.90
N GLY A 134 -53.20 -0.96 18.94
CA GLY A 134 -54.40 -0.56 19.69
C GLY A 134 -54.31 0.78 20.45
N LEU A 135 -53.73 1.80 19.82
CA LEU A 135 -53.61 3.18 20.28
C LEU A 135 -54.32 4.17 19.33
N HIS A 136 -55.26 3.69 18.51
CA HIS A 136 -55.87 4.43 17.40
C HIS A 136 -56.96 5.45 17.79
N ARG A 137 -57.03 5.97 19.02
CA ARG A 137 -58.11 6.93 19.37
C ARG A 137 -57.70 8.26 19.98
N LEU A 138 -56.46 8.50 20.38
CA LEU A 138 -56.12 9.73 21.12
C LEU A 138 -55.06 10.64 20.48
N THR A 139 -54.43 10.27 19.36
CA THR A 139 -53.22 10.99 18.90
C THR A 139 -53.06 11.08 17.37
N LEU A 140 -54.16 11.05 16.62
CA LEU A 140 -54.14 10.92 15.15
C LEU A 140 -53.74 12.18 14.36
N SER A 141 -53.79 13.39 14.93
CA SER A 141 -53.42 14.62 14.17
C SER A 141 -51.95 15.04 14.27
N SER A 142 -51.27 14.69 15.37
CA SER A 142 -49.90 15.16 15.66
C SER A 142 -48.79 14.14 15.39
N LEU A 143 -49.10 12.84 15.33
CA LEU A 143 -48.09 11.79 15.18
C LEU A 143 -47.73 11.47 13.72
N VAL A 144 -48.65 11.74 12.79
CA VAL A 144 -48.45 11.52 11.35
C VAL A 144 -47.28 12.34 10.79
N PRO A 145 -47.17 13.67 11.01
CA PRO A 145 -46.03 14.45 10.49
C PRO A 145 -44.70 14.07 11.17
N MET A 146 -44.75 13.62 12.43
CA MET A 146 -43.56 13.21 13.19
C MET A 146 -43.00 11.88 12.66
N ARG A 147 -43.87 10.92 12.32
CA ARG A 147 -43.49 9.65 11.69
C ARG A 147 -42.86 9.87 10.31
N GLN A 148 -43.46 10.75 9.52
CA GLN A 148 -42.98 11.06 8.17
C GLN A 148 -41.61 11.73 8.18
N THR A 149 -41.37 12.63 9.14
CA THR A 149 -40.05 13.27 9.34
C THR A 149 -38.99 12.25 9.76
N PHE A 150 -39.32 11.32 10.66
CA PHE A 150 -38.40 10.27 11.09
C PHE A 150 -38.03 9.30 9.96
N TRP A 151 -39.00 8.99 9.08
CA TRP A 151 -38.80 8.14 7.92
C TRP A 151 -37.85 8.76 6.89
N ILE A 152 -38.05 10.03 6.57
CA ILE A 152 -37.17 10.77 5.64
C ILE A 152 -35.76 10.90 6.22
N PHE A 153 -35.63 11.19 7.52
CA PHE A 153 -34.33 11.26 8.19
C PHE A 153 -33.60 9.91 8.14
N SER A 154 -34.29 8.81 8.41
CA SER A 154 -33.72 7.46 8.33
C SER A 154 -33.20 7.13 6.92
N ILE A 155 -33.93 7.52 5.87
CA ILE A 155 -33.51 7.33 4.47
C ILE A 155 -32.25 8.14 4.15
N ILE A 156 -32.19 9.39 4.60
CA ILE A 156 -31.03 10.26 4.37
C ILE A 156 -29.79 9.70 5.04
N VAL A 157 -29.90 9.25 6.29
CA VAL A 157 -28.77 8.63 7.03
C VAL A 157 -28.31 7.35 6.33
N LEU A 158 -29.24 6.52 5.83
CA LEU A 158 -28.93 5.32 5.08
C LEU A 158 -28.17 5.64 3.78
N LEU A 159 -28.63 6.64 3.03
CA LEU A 159 -28.00 7.10 1.79
C LEU A 159 -26.59 7.63 2.06
N LEU A 160 -26.41 8.43 3.11
CA LEU A 160 -25.09 8.94 3.48
C LEU A 160 -24.13 7.81 3.85
N LEU A 161 -24.60 6.82 4.62
CA LEU A 161 -23.79 5.65 4.98
C LEU A 161 -23.41 4.85 3.72
N ALA A 162 -24.37 4.61 2.83
CA ALA A 162 -24.14 3.90 1.57
C ALA A 162 -23.16 4.65 0.65
N VAL A 163 -23.22 5.98 0.59
CA VAL A 163 -22.27 6.81 -0.17
C VAL A 163 -20.87 6.74 0.42
N ILE A 164 -20.73 6.80 1.75
CA ILE A 164 -19.43 6.68 2.42
C ILE A 164 -18.81 5.31 2.14
N TRP A 165 -19.59 4.24 2.25
CA TRP A 165 -19.15 2.89 1.91
C TRP A 165 -18.80 2.77 0.41
N SER A 166 -19.66 3.26 -0.49
CA SER A 166 -19.40 3.27 -1.93
C SER A 166 -18.10 4.00 -2.28
N LEU A 167 -17.85 5.17 -1.69
CA LEU A 167 -16.61 5.93 -1.88
C LEU A 167 -15.38 5.12 -1.42
N LEU A 168 -15.48 4.46 -0.27
CA LEU A 168 -14.43 3.58 0.26
C LEU A 168 -14.18 2.37 -0.64
N PHE A 169 -15.19 1.89 -1.39
CA PHE A 169 -15.08 0.82 -2.39
C PHE A 169 -14.56 1.31 -3.76
N ILE A 170 -14.89 2.53 -4.17
CA ILE A 170 -14.48 3.10 -5.46
C ILE A 170 -12.98 3.36 -5.49
N ILE A 171 -12.41 3.89 -4.41
CA ILE A 171 -10.97 4.20 -4.30
C ILE A 171 -10.09 2.96 -4.64
N PRO A 172 -10.24 1.79 -3.98
CA PRO A 172 -9.45 0.61 -4.31
C PRO A 172 -9.73 0.06 -5.71
N SER A 173 -10.99 0.11 -6.17
CA SER A 173 -11.39 -0.37 -7.51
C SER A 173 -10.77 0.47 -8.64
N VAL A 174 -10.68 1.78 -8.46
CA VAL A 174 -10.01 2.70 -9.39
C VAL A 174 -8.50 2.42 -9.41
N VAL A 175 -7.89 2.18 -8.25
CA VAL A 175 -6.46 1.82 -8.18
C VAL A 175 -6.18 0.51 -8.90
N ILE A 176 -7.01 -0.53 -8.72
CA ILE A 176 -6.86 -1.81 -9.42
C ILE A 176 -7.07 -1.67 -10.92
N SER A 177 -8.12 -0.97 -11.35
CA SER A 177 -8.39 -0.73 -12.77
C SER A 177 -7.21 0.00 -13.44
N TRP A 178 -6.66 1.00 -12.77
CA TRP A 178 -5.48 1.71 -13.25
C TRP A 178 -4.23 0.82 -13.33
N GLN A 179 -4.00 -0.03 -12.32
CA GLN A 179 -2.91 -1.01 -12.31
C GLN A 179 -3.04 -2.02 -13.47
N LEU A 180 -4.24 -2.51 -13.74
CA LEU A 180 -4.51 -3.45 -14.85
C LEU A 180 -4.25 -2.79 -16.20
N VAL A 181 -4.77 -1.58 -16.43
CA VAL A 181 -4.54 -0.82 -17.67
C VAL A 181 -3.06 -0.56 -17.90
N TRP A 182 -2.32 -0.17 -16.84
CA TRP A 182 -0.87 0.01 -16.92
C TRP A 182 -0.14 -1.29 -17.24
N GLY A 183 -0.52 -2.40 -16.60
CA GLY A 183 0.05 -3.73 -16.86
C GLY A 183 -0.15 -4.21 -18.30
N PHE A 184 -1.34 -3.99 -18.87
CA PHE A 184 -1.60 -4.32 -20.28
C PHE A 184 -0.82 -3.42 -21.24
N LYS A 185 -0.77 -2.11 -20.98
CA LYS A 185 -0.05 -1.15 -21.83
C LYS A 185 1.46 -1.42 -21.86
N ASN A 186 2.05 -1.83 -20.74
CA ASN A 186 3.49 -2.09 -20.66
C ASN A 186 3.89 -3.51 -21.09
N ARG A 187 2.97 -4.48 -21.22
CA ARG A 187 3.27 -5.80 -21.79
C ARG A 187 3.68 -5.73 -23.27
N GLY A 188 3.07 -4.85 -24.06
CA GLY A 188 3.33 -4.72 -25.50
C GLY A 188 4.77 -4.28 -25.85
N ASN A 189 5.43 -3.52 -24.97
CA ASN A 189 6.80 -3.03 -25.21
C ASN A 189 7.90 -4.06 -24.91
N SER A 190 7.55 -5.22 -24.32
CA SER A 190 8.51 -6.30 -24.02
C SER A 190 8.68 -7.32 -25.15
N LEU A 191 7.91 -7.19 -26.24
CA LEU A 191 7.89 -8.12 -27.37
C LEU A 191 8.52 -7.57 -28.66
N SER A 192 9.20 -6.42 -28.62
CA SER A 192 10.13 -6.04 -29.68
C SER A 192 11.56 -6.48 -29.29
N PRO A 193 11.98 -7.71 -29.61
CA PRO A 193 13.40 -8.03 -29.56
C PRO A 193 14.06 -7.06 -30.53
N THR A 194 14.98 -6.27 -29.99
CA THR A 194 15.94 -5.46 -30.71
C THR A 194 16.45 -6.23 -31.92
N SER A 195 16.02 -5.83 -33.12
CA SER A 195 16.65 -6.20 -34.37
C SER A 195 18.11 -5.78 -34.27
N HIS A 196 19.00 -6.75 -34.07
CA HIS A 196 20.40 -6.62 -34.40
C HIS A 196 20.48 -6.04 -35.83
N LYS A 197 21.10 -4.87 -35.96
CA LYS A 197 21.75 -4.47 -37.21
C LYS A 197 23.23 -4.34 -36.91
N VAL A 198 23.93 -5.17 -37.67
CA VAL A 198 25.38 -5.29 -37.88
C VAL A 198 25.99 -3.94 -38.21
#